data_AF-A0A1I9GB33-F1
#
_entry.id   AF-A0A1I9GB33-F1
#
_cell.length_a   1.000
_cell.length_b   1.000
_cell.length_c   1.000
_cell.angle_alpha   90.00
_cell.angle_beta   90.00
_cell.angle_gamma   90.00
#
_symmetry.space_group_name_H-M   'P 1'
#
loop_
_entity.id
_entity.type
_entity.pdbx_description
1 polymer ?
#
loop_
_entity_poly.entity_id
_entity_poly.type
_entity_poly.pdbx_seq_one_letter_code
_entity_poly.pdbx_strand_id
1 'polypeptide(L)'
;VDDEIKDGSQGGRVSEVDEKEIFGSLYRELHEYFSDASNIELLFQSIMEIMIDERTMNMDLRRVRQAFRLLMKIGVEKTNGDIRNPRRRYVGQVICRCLQRSDIKGHALRGVADYCTQVVEMELWEDNMRIWECVAEVISWSIMCEVQHFEGPRPSLGDFKESFKNADADSRKPYALLVSVLKRLVEIEHDRDGQVSSTGMAFDEIKD
;
A
#
# COMPACT_ATOMS: atom_id res chain seq x y z
N VAL A 1 40.06 -27.30 15.62
CA VAL A 1 39.67 -25.99 16.18
C VAL A 1 39.43 -25.10 14.98
N ASP A 2 38.18 -25.22 14.53
CA ASP A 2 37.28 -24.31 13.80
C ASP A 2 37.77 -23.45 12.63
N ASP A 3 37.22 -23.84 11.47
CA ASP A 3 37.07 -23.07 10.24
C ASP A 3 35.98 -22.00 10.40
N GLU A 4 36.33 -20.72 10.18
CA GLU A 4 35.37 -19.64 9.95
C GLU A 4 35.03 -19.55 8.46
N ILE A 5 33.84 -20.05 8.08
CA ILE A 5 33.22 -19.73 6.80
C ILE A 5 32.47 -18.39 6.96
N LYS A 6 33.04 -17.32 6.40
CA LYS A 6 32.33 -16.07 6.10
C LYS A 6 31.42 -16.29 4.90
N ASP A 7 30.12 -16.42 5.13
CA ASP A 7 29.10 -16.33 4.09
C ASP A 7 28.11 -15.20 4.44
N GLY A 8 28.31 -14.02 3.86
CA GLY A 8 27.58 -12.80 4.25
C GLY A 8 27.42 -11.74 3.16
N SER A 9 27.76 -12.01 1.90
CA SER A 9 27.66 -10.99 0.83
C SER A 9 26.92 -11.41 -0.44
N GLN A 10 26.58 -12.69 -0.63
CA GLN A 10 25.82 -13.11 -1.81
C GLN A 10 24.30 -12.96 -1.64
N GLY A 11 23.75 -13.20 -0.45
CA GLY A 11 22.30 -13.13 -0.20
C GLY A 11 21.69 -11.72 -0.32
N GLY A 12 22.39 -10.68 0.14
CA GLY A 12 21.90 -9.30 0.07
C GLY A 12 21.84 -8.73 -1.34
N ARG A 13 22.84 -9.06 -2.18
CA ARG A 13 22.96 -8.55 -3.55
C ARG A 13 21.91 -9.14 -4.49
N VAL A 14 21.54 -10.40 -4.28
CA VAL A 14 20.47 -11.07 -5.03
C VAL A 14 19.11 -10.49 -4.64
N SER A 15 18.87 -10.22 -3.35
CA SER A 15 17.63 -9.61 -2.86
C SER A 15 17.42 -8.18 -3.39
N GLU A 16 18.48 -7.39 -3.53
CA GLU A 16 18.37 -6.03 -4.10
C GLU A 16 18.08 -6.02 -5.60
N VAL A 17 18.65 -6.96 -6.35
CA VAL A 17 18.38 -7.10 -7.80
C VAL A 17 16.93 -7.52 -8.03
N ASP A 18 16.45 -8.50 -7.26
CA ASP A 18 15.06 -8.96 -7.28
C ASP A 18 14.08 -7.82 -6.93
N GLU A 19 14.39 -7.02 -5.90
CA GLU A 19 13.56 -5.88 -5.53
C GLU A 19 13.46 -4.80 -6.62
N LYS A 20 14.56 -4.51 -7.32
CA LYS A 20 14.56 -3.55 -8.44
C LYS A 20 13.74 -4.05 -9.62
N GLU A 21 13.80 -5.36 -9.90
CA GLU A 21 13.02 -5.98 -10.97
C GLU A 21 11.52 -5.93 -10.65
N ILE A 22 11.13 -6.35 -9.44
CA ILE A 22 9.75 -6.27 -8.96
C ILE A 22 9.24 -4.83 -9.03
N PHE A 23 10.03 -3.86 -8.55
CA PHE A 23 9.66 -2.46 -8.62
C PHE A 23 9.45 -1.98 -10.06
N GLY A 24 10.37 -2.32 -10.97
CA GLY A 24 10.28 -1.93 -12.37
C GLY A 24 9.04 -2.49 -13.06
N SER A 25 8.74 -3.76 -12.82
CA SER A 25 7.53 -4.41 -13.35
C SER A 25 6.26 -3.78 -12.77
N LEU A 26 6.14 -3.67 -11.44
CA LEU A 26 4.96 -3.04 -10.80
C LEU A 26 4.74 -1.62 -11.29
N TYR A 27 5.80 -0.82 -11.42
CA TYR A 27 5.71 0.56 -11.86
C TYR A 27 5.22 0.68 -13.29
N ARG A 28 5.66 -0.21 -14.20
CA ARG A 28 5.19 -0.27 -15.58
C ARG A 28 3.70 -0.62 -15.65
N GLU A 29 3.29 -1.71 -15.00
CA GLU A 29 1.89 -2.15 -15.02
C GLU A 29 0.95 -1.09 -14.45
N LEU A 30 1.35 -0.44 -13.34
CA LEU A 30 0.59 0.68 -12.77
C LEU A 30 0.55 1.88 -13.70
N HIS A 31 1.63 2.19 -14.43
CA HIS A 31 1.65 3.31 -15.36
C HIS A 31 0.70 3.10 -16.54
N GLU A 32 0.60 1.88 -17.06
CA GLU A 32 -0.37 1.52 -18.09
C GLU A 32 -1.81 1.68 -17.58
N TYR A 33 -2.07 1.24 -16.34
CA TYR A 33 -3.37 1.42 -15.70
C TYR A 33 -3.70 2.90 -15.45
N PHE A 34 -2.73 3.71 -15.02
CA PHE A 34 -2.92 5.16 -14.83
C PHE A 34 -3.20 5.91 -16.12
N SER A 35 -2.88 5.31 -17.27
CA SER A 35 -3.09 5.87 -18.60
C SER A 35 -4.39 5.37 -19.26
N ASP A 36 -5.24 4.68 -18.49
CA ASP A 36 -6.48 4.02 -18.93
C ASP A 36 -6.26 3.02 -20.10
N ALA A 37 -5.02 2.54 -20.27
CA ALA A 37 -4.64 1.57 -21.30
C ALA A 37 -4.91 0.12 -20.87
N SER A 38 -5.18 -0.10 -19.58
CA SER A 38 -5.49 -1.39 -18.97
C SER A 38 -6.65 -1.26 -17.98
N ASN A 39 -7.25 -2.37 -17.60
CA ASN A 39 -8.29 -2.42 -16.58
C ASN A 39 -7.81 -3.12 -15.30
N ILE A 40 -8.58 -2.99 -14.22
CA ILE A 40 -8.20 -3.49 -12.91
C ILE A 40 -7.98 -5.01 -12.86
N GLU A 41 -8.72 -5.79 -13.67
CA GLU A 41 -8.55 -7.25 -13.72
C GLU A 41 -7.26 -7.65 -14.43
N LEU A 42 -6.92 -6.99 -15.55
CA LEU A 42 -5.65 -7.23 -16.24
C LEU A 42 -4.45 -6.83 -15.38
N LEU A 43 -4.53 -5.67 -14.71
CA LEU A 43 -3.50 -5.25 -13.76
C LEU A 43 -3.37 -6.22 -12.60
N PHE A 44 -4.50 -6.69 -12.05
CA PHE A 44 -4.50 -7.71 -11.00
C PHE A 44 -3.76 -8.98 -11.45
N GLN A 45 -4.07 -9.52 -12.63
CA GLN A 45 -3.36 -10.71 -13.15
C GLN A 45 -1.86 -10.45 -13.30
N SER A 46 -1.48 -9.32 -13.88
CA SER A 46 -0.08 -8.95 -14.09
C SER A 46 0.68 -8.83 -12.76
N ILE A 47 0.06 -8.28 -11.72
CA ILE A 47 0.64 -8.22 -10.38
C ILE A 47 0.76 -9.61 -9.75
N MET A 48 -0.24 -10.48 -9.94
CA MET A 48 -0.17 -11.87 -9.47
C MET A 48 0.99 -12.61 -10.14
N GLU A 49 1.23 -12.41 -11.43
CA GLU A 49 2.34 -13.00 -12.18
C GLU A 49 3.71 -12.55 -11.64
N ILE A 50 3.86 -11.26 -11.29
CA ILE A 50 5.10 -10.73 -10.68
C ILE A 50 5.44 -11.45 -9.36
N MET A 51 4.43 -11.91 -8.62
CA MET A 51 4.62 -12.58 -7.33
C MET A 51 4.86 -14.10 -7.43
N ILE A 52 4.80 -14.67 -8.65
CA ILE A 52 5.09 -16.08 -8.89
C ILE A 52 6.61 -16.29 -8.93
N ASP A 53 7.06 -17.38 -8.32
CA ASP A 53 8.40 -17.90 -8.54
C ASP A 53 8.40 -18.73 -9.84
N GLU A 54 9.09 -18.23 -10.86
CA GLU A 54 9.19 -18.88 -12.18
C GLU A 54 9.76 -20.30 -12.13
N ARG A 55 10.54 -20.64 -11.09
CA ARG A 55 11.14 -21.98 -10.97
C ARG A 55 10.13 -23.01 -10.50
N THR A 56 9.25 -22.59 -9.60
CA THR A 56 8.29 -23.49 -8.95
C THR A 56 6.87 -23.31 -9.47
N MET A 57 6.61 -22.26 -10.24
CA MET A 57 5.28 -21.83 -10.71
C MET A 57 4.27 -21.67 -9.56
N ASN A 58 4.78 -21.38 -8.35
CA ASN A 58 3.99 -21.17 -7.14
C ASN A 58 4.15 -19.74 -6.64
N MET A 59 3.20 -19.30 -5.81
CA MET A 59 3.24 -18.00 -5.17
C MET A 59 4.41 -17.91 -4.19
N ASP A 60 5.34 -16.97 -4.39
CA ASP A 60 6.40 -16.70 -3.43
C ASP A 60 5.93 -15.66 -2.42
N LEU A 61 5.62 -16.11 -1.20
CA LEU A 61 5.13 -15.26 -0.12
C LEU A 61 6.13 -14.17 0.32
N ARG A 62 7.43 -14.33 0.04
CA ARG A 62 8.43 -13.27 0.23
C ARG A 62 8.28 -12.19 -0.83
N ARG A 63 8.13 -12.58 -2.10
CA ARG A 63 7.85 -11.66 -3.22
C ARG A 63 6.52 -10.95 -3.03
N VAL A 64 5.47 -11.61 -2.53
CA VAL A 64 4.19 -10.97 -2.15
C VAL A 64 4.45 -9.82 -1.17
N ARG A 65 5.17 -10.11 -0.07
CA ARG A 65 5.46 -9.09 0.95
C ARG A 65 6.26 -7.92 0.38
N GLN A 66 7.27 -8.19 -0.45
CA GLN A 66 8.05 -7.16 -1.13
C GLN A 66 7.20 -6.34 -2.11
N ALA A 67 6.41 -6.99 -2.95
CA ALA A 67 5.56 -6.34 -3.94
C ALA A 67 4.58 -5.36 -3.28
N PHE A 68 3.94 -5.74 -2.17
CA PHE A 68 3.03 -4.84 -1.47
C PHE A 68 3.72 -3.66 -0.77
N ARG A 69 4.93 -3.86 -0.24
CA ARG A 69 5.76 -2.75 0.23
C ARG A 69 6.09 -1.78 -0.90
N LEU A 70 6.44 -2.31 -2.07
CA LEU A 70 6.78 -1.52 -3.27
C LEU A 70 5.54 -0.84 -3.89
N LEU A 71 4.36 -1.46 -3.85
CA LEU A 71 3.11 -0.82 -4.26
C LEU A 71 2.81 0.41 -3.40
N MET A 72 2.99 0.30 -2.08
CA MET A 72 2.88 1.46 -1.18
C MET A 72 3.91 2.53 -1.53
N LYS A 73 5.17 2.16 -1.75
CA LYS A 73 6.23 3.08 -2.19
C LYS A 73 5.88 3.81 -3.48
N ILE A 74 5.38 3.11 -4.50
CA ILE A 74 4.94 3.72 -5.75
C ILE A 74 3.77 4.67 -5.49
N GLY A 75 2.76 4.21 -4.75
CA GLY A 75 1.57 4.98 -4.43
C GLY A 75 1.83 6.20 -3.55
N VAL A 76 2.88 6.21 -2.74
CA VAL A 76 3.19 7.31 -1.81
C VAL A 76 4.24 8.25 -2.40
N GLU A 77 5.36 7.72 -2.90
CA GLU A 77 6.53 8.50 -3.30
C GLU A 77 6.59 8.82 -4.80
N LYS A 78 6.01 7.97 -5.66
CA LYS A 78 6.11 8.15 -7.14
C LYS A 78 4.90 8.82 -7.76
N THR A 79 3.83 8.98 -6.99
CA THR A 79 2.66 9.79 -7.36
C THR A 79 2.91 11.25 -6.96
N ASN A 80 3.64 11.98 -7.79
CA ASN A 80 3.97 13.38 -7.52
C ASN A 80 2.72 14.27 -7.35
N GLY A 81 2.87 15.39 -6.65
CA GLY A 81 1.84 16.43 -6.56
C GLY A 81 0.97 16.31 -5.32
N ASP A 82 -0.30 16.73 -5.44
CA ASP A 82 -1.23 16.80 -4.31
C ASP A 82 -1.47 15.43 -3.68
N ILE A 83 -1.83 15.41 -2.39
CA ILE A 83 -2.14 14.19 -1.65
C ILE A 83 -3.26 13.41 -2.31
N ARG A 84 -4.28 14.12 -2.80
CA ARG A 84 -5.45 13.57 -3.46
C ARG A 84 -5.20 13.26 -4.94
N ASN A 85 -3.94 13.03 -5.33
CA ASN A 85 -3.61 12.59 -6.68
C ASN A 85 -4.42 11.31 -7.01
N PRO A 86 -5.22 11.32 -8.10
CA PRO A 86 -6.04 10.17 -8.50
C PRO A 86 -5.24 8.86 -8.67
N ARG A 87 -3.94 8.94 -8.97
CA ARG A 87 -3.08 7.75 -9.06
C ARG A 87 -2.94 7.01 -7.73
N ARG A 88 -3.03 7.69 -6.58
CA ARG A 88 -3.04 7.02 -5.26
C ARG A 88 -4.29 6.18 -5.06
N ARG A 89 -5.44 6.68 -5.54
CA ARG A 89 -6.69 5.92 -5.57
C ARG A 89 -6.53 4.63 -6.36
N TYR A 90 -5.94 4.70 -7.55
CA TYR A 90 -5.69 3.52 -8.39
C TYR A 90 -4.82 2.47 -7.70
N VAL A 91 -3.75 2.88 -7.00
CA VAL A 91 -2.96 1.94 -6.18
C VAL A 91 -3.78 1.31 -5.06
N GLY A 92 -4.61 2.10 -4.37
CA GLY A 92 -5.51 1.60 -3.33
C GLY A 92 -6.50 0.55 -3.87
N GLN A 93 -7.09 0.78 -5.04
CA GLN A 93 -8.03 -0.15 -5.69
C GLN A 93 -7.36 -1.50 -6.03
N VAL A 94 -6.12 -1.45 -6.51
CA VAL A 94 -5.32 -2.65 -6.81
C VAL A 94 -5.02 -3.44 -5.55
N ILE A 95 -4.56 -2.76 -4.49
CA ILE A 95 -4.34 -3.39 -3.19
C ILE A 95 -5.63 -4.04 -2.70
N CYS A 96 -6.77 -3.35 -2.79
CA CYS A 96 -8.06 -3.93 -2.43
C CYS A 96 -8.35 -5.21 -3.22
N ARG A 97 -8.17 -5.20 -4.54
CA ARG A 97 -8.43 -6.36 -5.40
C ARG A 97 -7.56 -7.54 -4.99
N CYS A 98 -6.27 -7.32 -4.81
CA CYS A 98 -5.34 -8.37 -4.41
C CYS A 98 -5.63 -8.91 -3.00
N LEU A 99 -6.08 -8.07 -2.04
CA LEU A 99 -6.41 -8.51 -0.68
C LEU A 99 -7.65 -9.41 -0.60
N GLN A 100 -8.43 -9.56 -1.67
CA GLN A 100 -9.51 -10.54 -1.75
C GLN A 100 -9.00 -11.98 -1.86
N ARG A 101 -7.71 -12.17 -2.22
CA ARG A 101 -7.05 -13.47 -2.27
C ARG A 101 -6.58 -13.88 -0.88
N SER A 102 -7.31 -14.79 -0.25
CA SER A 102 -7.03 -15.26 1.11
C SER A 102 -5.66 -15.92 1.29
N ASP A 103 -5.16 -16.56 0.22
CA ASP A 103 -3.85 -17.22 0.19
C ASP A 103 -2.67 -16.25 0.31
N ILE A 104 -2.83 -14.99 -0.12
CA ILE A 104 -1.76 -13.97 -0.04
C ILE A 104 -2.06 -12.85 0.96
N LYS A 105 -3.31 -12.68 1.39
CA LYS A 105 -3.79 -11.53 2.18
C LYS A 105 -2.89 -11.20 3.38
N GLY A 106 -2.49 -12.20 4.16
CA GLY A 106 -1.63 -11.99 5.34
C GLY A 106 -0.25 -11.42 5.00
N HIS A 107 0.39 -11.93 3.95
CA HIS A 107 1.71 -11.48 3.49
C HIS A 107 1.64 -10.10 2.82
N ALA A 108 0.57 -9.86 2.06
CA ALA A 108 0.28 -8.58 1.46
C ALA A 108 0.12 -7.46 2.51
N LEU A 109 -0.71 -7.69 3.55
CA LEU A 109 -0.87 -6.75 4.66
C LEU A 109 0.43 -6.51 5.42
N ARG A 110 1.26 -7.55 5.57
CA ARG A 110 2.60 -7.39 6.16
C ARG A 110 3.49 -6.50 5.31
N GLY A 111 3.44 -6.61 3.97
CA GLY A 111 4.18 -5.72 3.07
C GLY A 111 3.78 -4.25 3.22
N VAL A 112 2.48 -3.97 3.36
CA VAL A 112 1.98 -2.61 3.66
C VAL A 112 2.52 -2.11 5.00
N ALA A 113 2.52 -2.96 6.03
CA ALA A 113 3.06 -2.61 7.34
C ALA A 113 4.57 -2.37 7.32
N ASP A 114 5.32 -3.13 6.52
CA ASP A 114 6.76 -2.94 6.34
C ASP A 114 7.08 -1.60 5.68
N TYR A 115 6.24 -1.12 4.77
CA TYR A 115 6.41 0.23 4.23
C TYR A 115 6.29 1.29 5.34
N CYS A 116 5.35 1.12 6.27
CA CYS A 116 5.21 2.03 7.41
C CYS A 116 6.44 1.98 8.33
N THR A 117 7.02 0.80 8.54
CA THR A 117 8.32 0.66 9.24
C THR A 117 9.42 1.40 8.48
N GLN A 118 9.51 1.21 7.16
CA GLN A 118 10.50 1.87 6.31
C GLN A 118 10.40 3.40 6.38
N VAL A 119 9.18 3.95 6.40
CA VAL A 119 8.96 5.41 6.57
C VAL A 119 9.59 5.92 7.86
N VAL A 120 9.48 5.15 8.95
CA VAL A 120 10.03 5.52 10.26
C VAL A 120 11.54 5.33 10.31
N GLU A 121 12.04 4.16 9.93
CA GLU A 121 13.46 3.83 10.01
C GLU A 121 14.33 4.69 9.10
N MET A 122 13.79 5.09 7.95
CA MET A 122 14.50 5.94 6.98
C MET A 122 14.11 7.41 7.08
N GLU A 123 13.29 7.79 8.07
CA GLU A 123 12.90 9.18 8.32
C GLU A 123 12.34 9.90 7.07
N LEU A 124 11.57 9.18 6.23
CA LEU A 124 11.12 9.66 4.90
C LEU A 124 10.25 10.93 4.96
N TRP A 125 9.82 11.33 6.15
CA TRP A 125 9.17 12.61 6.41
C TRP A 125 10.06 13.84 6.17
N GLU A 126 11.39 13.69 6.16
CA GLU A 126 12.32 14.79 5.91
C GLU A 126 12.13 15.32 4.49
N ASP A 127 11.90 14.41 3.54
CA ASP A 127 11.58 14.72 2.15
C ASP A 127 10.09 15.04 1.95
N ASN A 128 9.20 14.43 2.74
CA ASN A 128 7.76 14.63 2.63
C ASN A 128 7.08 14.72 4.01
N MET A 129 6.89 15.95 4.50
CA MET A 129 6.24 16.20 5.79
C MET A 129 4.79 15.68 5.89
N ARG A 130 4.14 15.37 4.76
CA ARG A 130 2.77 14.85 4.68
C ARG A 130 2.71 13.37 4.29
N ILE A 131 3.79 12.62 4.49
CA ILE A 131 3.87 11.21 4.08
C ILE A 131 2.74 10.34 4.67
N TRP A 132 2.34 10.58 5.91
CA TRP A 132 1.24 9.84 6.54
C TRP A 132 -0.12 10.09 5.88
N GLU A 133 -0.35 11.30 5.38
CA GLU A 133 -1.55 11.63 4.59
C GLU A 133 -1.52 10.96 3.22
N CYS A 134 -0.34 10.85 2.59
CA CYS A 134 -0.18 10.09 1.34
C CYS A 134 -0.40 8.58 1.55
N VAL A 135 0.11 8.00 2.64
CA VAL A 135 -0.14 6.59 3.01
C VAL A 135 -1.62 6.39 3.29
N ALA A 136 -2.24 7.32 4.02
CA ALA A 136 -3.66 7.27 4.33
C ALA A 136 -4.53 7.29 3.07
N GLU A 137 -4.18 8.11 2.06
CA GLU A 137 -4.92 8.12 0.79
C GLU A 137 -4.97 6.71 0.15
N VAL A 138 -3.83 6.01 0.09
CA VAL A 138 -3.76 4.66 -0.49
C VAL A 138 -4.58 3.66 0.33
N ILE A 139 -4.43 3.65 1.66
CA ILE A 139 -5.19 2.76 2.55
C ILE A 139 -6.69 3.04 2.45
N SER A 140 -7.11 4.30 2.52
CA SER A 140 -8.53 4.67 2.47
C SER A 140 -9.19 4.25 1.17
N TRP A 141 -8.52 4.38 0.02
CA TRP A 141 -9.06 3.88 -1.25
C TRP A 141 -9.06 2.37 -1.37
N SER A 142 -8.19 1.67 -0.64
CA SER A 142 -8.27 0.21 -0.56
C SER A 142 -9.50 -0.25 0.23
N ILE A 143 -9.94 0.50 1.24
CA ILE A 143 -11.15 0.22 2.02
C ILE A 143 -12.41 0.65 1.26
N MET A 144 -12.41 1.86 0.70
CA MET A 144 -13.57 2.50 0.07
C MET A 144 -13.71 2.18 -1.42
N CYS A 145 -12.99 1.17 -1.93
CA CYS A 145 -13.03 0.79 -3.34
C CYS A 145 -14.47 0.45 -3.77
N GLU A 146 -14.97 1.09 -4.83
CA GLU A 146 -16.37 0.97 -5.25
C GLU A 146 -16.64 -0.40 -5.87
N VAL A 147 -17.82 -0.96 -5.61
CA VAL A 147 -18.25 -2.28 -6.10
C VAL A 147 -18.28 -2.32 -7.63
N GLN A 148 -18.53 -1.18 -8.28
CA GLN A 148 -18.52 -1.07 -9.74
C GLN A 148 -17.18 -1.40 -10.41
N HIS A 149 -16.06 -1.34 -9.67
CA HIS A 149 -14.76 -1.73 -10.22
C HIS A 149 -14.57 -3.25 -10.23
N PHE A 150 -15.04 -3.95 -9.18
CA PHE A 150 -15.01 -5.41 -9.03
C PHE A 150 -15.81 -5.84 -7.80
N GLU A 151 -16.40 -7.04 -7.83
CA GLU A 151 -17.15 -7.60 -6.70
C GLU A 151 -16.25 -8.12 -5.57
N GLY A 152 -16.84 -8.50 -4.43
CA GLY A 152 -16.13 -9.16 -3.32
C GLY A 152 -15.82 -8.26 -2.12
N PRO A 153 -15.29 -8.85 -1.04
CA PRO A 153 -15.09 -8.15 0.23
C PRO A 153 -14.04 -7.04 0.10
N ARG A 154 -14.21 -5.98 0.89
CA ARG A 154 -13.23 -4.90 1.04
C ARG A 154 -12.43 -5.12 2.33
N PRO A 155 -11.15 -4.74 2.36
CA PRO A 155 -10.41 -4.71 3.61
C PRO A 155 -11.07 -3.72 4.58
N SER A 156 -10.96 -4.03 5.86
CA SER A 156 -11.43 -3.21 6.97
C SER A 156 -10.26 -2.44 7.60
N LEU A 157 -10.56 -1.46 8.45
CA LEU A 157 -9.55 -0.83 9.31
C LEU A 157 -8.74 -1.86 10.12
N GLY A 158 -9.39 -2.94 10.58
CA GLY A 158 -8.75 -4.00 11.35
C GLY A 158 -7.64 -4.73 10.60
N ASP A 159 -7.75 -4.84 9.27
CA ASP A 159 -6.73 -5.47 8.43
C ASP A 159 -5.40 -4.69 8.43
N PHE A 160 -5.44 -3.36 8.66
CA PHE A 160 -4.26 -2.48 8.67
C PHE A 160 -3.69 -2.20 10.07
N LYS A 161 -4.12 -2.95 11.09
CA LYS A 161 -3.69 -2.73 12.49
C LYS A 161 -2.17 -2.71 12.66
N GLU A 162 -1.45 -3.59 12.00
CA GLU A 162 0.02 -3.63 12.08
C GLU A 162 0.66 -2.39 11.41
N SER A 163 0.10 -1.90 10.30
CA SER A 163 0.55 -0.67 9.67
C SER A 163 0.40 0.53 10.60
N PHE A 164 -0.71 0.63 11.33
CA PHE A 164 -0.92 1.69 12.31
C PHE A 164 0.05 1.63 13.47
N LYS A 165 0.31 0.43 14.01
CA LYS A 165 1.31 0.24 15.07
C LYS A 165 2.72 0.62 14.61
N ASN A 166 3.10 0.21 13.40
CA ASN A 166 4.42 0.52 12.86
C ASN A 166 4.59 2.02 12.62
N ALA A 167 3.54 2.70 12.12
CA ALA A 167 3.54 4.15 11.97
C ALA A 167 3.65 4.90 13.31
N ASP A 168 3.09 4.35 14.38
CA ASP A 168 3.12 4.94 15.74
C ASP A 168 4.52 4.97 16.36
N ALA A 169 5.51 4.29 15.75
CA ALA A 169 6.91 4.45 16.10
C ALA A 169 7.46 5.84 15.72
N ASP A 170 6.77 6.60 14.86
CA ASP A 170 7.03 8.03 14.67
C ASP A 170 6.55 8.84 15.89
N SER A 171 7.41 8.90 16.91
CA SER A 171 7.15 9.57 18.17
C SER A 171 6.83 11.07 18.06
N ARG A 172 7.10 11.71 16.91
CA ARG A 172 6.80 13.14 16.69
C ARG A 172 5.32 13.38 16.44
N LYS A 173 4.62 12.39 15.86
CA LYS A 173 3.18 12.45 15.58
C LYS A 173 2.50 11.10 15.87
N PRO A 174 2.31 10.76 17.17
CA PRO A 174 1.61 9.54 17.55
C PRO A 174 0.24 9.44 16.87
N TYR A 175 -0.12 8.22 16.45
CA TYR A 175 -1.38 7.90 15.77
C TYR A 175 -1.66 8.64 14.46
N ALA A 176 -0.69 9.37 13.89
CA ALA A 176 -0.91 10.20 12.70
C ALA A 176 -1.57 9.44 11.55
N LEU A 177 -1.06 8.25 11.22
CA LEU A 177 -1.61 7.46 10.13
C LEU A 177 -3.06 7.04 10.39
N LEU A 178 -3.39 6.58 11.61
CA LEU A 178 -4.75 6.16 11.94
C LEU A 178 -5.72 7.35 11.84
N VAL A 179 -5.35 8.49 12.41
CA VAL A 179 -6.16 9.72 12.34
C VAL A 179 -6.35 10.17 10.89
N SER A 180 -5.28 10.17 10.09
CA SER A 180 -5.36 10.51 8.66
C SER A 180 -6.25 9.56 7.87
N VAL A 181 -6.19 8.25 8.13
CA VAL A 181 -7.08 7.27 7.48
C VAL A 181 -8.52 7.53 7.86
N LEU A 182 -8.83 7.66 9.16
CA LEU A 182 -10.19 7.93 9.64
C LEU A 182 -10.75 9.19 8.99
N LYS A 183 -10.03 10.32 9.10
CA LYS A 183 -10.38 11.58 8.44
C LYS A 183 -10.68 11.36 6.96
N ARG A 184 -9.81 10.66 6.24
CA ARG A 184 -9.98 10.46 4.81
C ARG A 184 -11.16 9.57 4.44
N LEU A 185 -11.46 8.55 5.24
CA LEU A 185 -12.65 7.73 5.05
C LEU A 185 -13.92 8.57 5.15
N VAL A 186 -13.99 9.47 6.14
CA VAL A 186 -15.14 10.37 6.28
C VAL A 186 -15.27 11.32 5.09
N GLU A 187 -14.15 11.91 4.64
CA GLU A 187 -14.16 12.78 3.46
C GLU A 187 -14.69 12.07 2.23
N ILE A 188 -14.26 10.82 1.97
CA ILE A 188 -14.72 10.03 0.82
C ILE A 188 -16.21 9.73 0.92
N GLU A 189 -16.71 9.39 2.11
CA GLU A 189 -18.14 9.15 2.34
C GLU A 189 -18.97 10.42 2.13
N HIS A 190 -18.52 11.53 2.71
CA HIS A 190 -19.16 12.84 2.54
C HIS A 190 -19.22 13.26 1.07
N ASP A 191 -18.12 13.12 0.33
CA ASP A 191 -18.03 13.46 -1.10
C ASP A 191 -18.97 12.60 -1.98
N ARG A 192 -19.32 11.38 -1.54
CA ARG A 192 -20.21 10.47 -2.27
C ARG A 192 -21.68 10.70 -2.00
N ASP A 193 -22.05 10.87 -0.72
CA ASP A 193 -23.45 10.80 -0.30
C ASP A 193 -24.12 12.17 -0.26
N GLY A 194 -23.36 13.28 -0.33
CA GLY A 194 -23.89 14.63 -0.42
C GLY A 194 -24.75 15.11 0.76
N GLN A 195 -25.04 14.25 1.75
CA GLN A 195 -25.71 14.56 3.01
C GLN A 195 -25.28 13.62 4.16
N VAL A 196 -24.68 14.21 5.19
CA VAL A 196 -24.93 13.98 6.62
C VAL A 196 -25.04 12.51 7.08
N SER A 197 -23.97 11.73 6.96
CA SER A 197 -23.77 10.63 7.92
C SER A 197 -23.35 11.21 9.28
N SER A 198 -23.62 10.52 10.39
CA SER A 198 -23.16 10.97 11.72
C SER A 198 -21.64 11.14 11.77
N THR A 199 -20.93 10.39 10.92
CA THR A 199 -19.50 10.53 10.69
C THR A 199 -19.18 11.83 9.93
N GLY A 200 -19.92 12.13 8.86
CA GLY A 200 -19.79 13.38 8.10
C GLY A 200 -20.00 14.64 8.95
N MET A 201 -21.00 14.65 9.83
CA MET A 201 -21.23 15.75 10.79
C MET A 201 -20.07 15.91 11.77
N ALA A 202 -19.58 14.81 12.34
CA ALA A 202 -18.44 14.85 13.26
C ALA A 202 -17.16 15.35 12.56
N PHE A 203 -17.00 15.09 11.27
CA PHE A 203 -15.86 15.60 10.51
C PHE A 203 -15.92 17.11 10.29
N ASP A 204 -17.09 17.66 9.98
CA ASP A 204 -17.28 19.11 9.85
C ASP A 204 -16.96 19.84 11.18
N GLU A 205 -17.26 19.22 12.33
CA GLU A 205 -16.93 19.78 13.66
C GLU A 205 -15.44 19.72 14.02
N ILE A 206 -14.66 18.80 13.44
CA ILE A 206 -13.23 18.58 13.75
C ILE A 206 -12.31 19.28 12.72
N LYS A 207 -12.87 19.77 11.62
CA LYS A 207 -12.11 20.40 10.53
C LYS A 207 -11.69 21.85 10.85
N ASP A 208 -12.38 22.50 11.80
CA ASP A 208 -12.03 23.81 12.38
C ASP A 208 -10.97 23.68 13.50
#